data_AF-A0A9P8VEK2-F1
#
_entry.id   AF-A0A9P8VEK2-F1
#
_cell.length_a   1.000
_cell.length_b   1.000
_cell.length_c   1.000
_cell.angle_alpha   90.00
_cell.angle_beta   90.00
_cell.angle_gamma   90.00
#
_symmetry.space_group_name_H-M   'P 1'
#
loop_
_entity.id
_entity.type
_entity.pdbx_description
1 polymer ?
#
loop_
_entity_poly.entity_id
_entity_poly.type
_entity_poly.pdbx_seq_one_letter_code
_entity_poly.pdbx_strand_id
1 'polypeptide(L)'
;MTYIHEYLRAQTSPKTGPEIMRHLEQNLYMREPSVTKYQNIIDALRSQSVVKFVPDPSLSEQKWDSGTYVYLGKLGGIKDKIGLLAHLQAKTTMDPLQYKELKEGWPQCDGALAELERDHKIIMIREKKGPKHIFIDDATLHHKVETDFLRMWQRVNIPSSEDIVKKLVAAGQKPASDDPSIAKQAEGGIKKKKRANKRAAMTTNIHMQHLLKDFSGNRK
;
A
#
# COMPACT_ATOMS: atom_id res chain seq x y z
N MET A 1 31.05 -0.97 3.28
CA MET A 1 29.87 -1.76 2.88
C MET A 1 29.58 -1.64 1.38
N THR A 2 29.47 -0.43 0.83
CA THR A 2 29.21 -0.21 -0.62
C THR A 2 30.16 -0.99 -1.54
N TYR A 3 31.47 -0.94 -1.28
CA TYR A 3 32.47 -1.70 -2.04
C TYR A 3 32.32 -3.22 -1.94
N ILE A 4 31.82 -3.73 -0.81
CA ILE A 4 31.55 -5.17 -0.62
C ILE A 4 30.35 -5.56 -1.47
N HIS A 5 29.31 -4.73 -1.51
CA HIS A 5 28.14 -4.97 -2.34
C HIS A 5 28.49 -4.94 -3.83
N GLU A 6 29.33 -4.01 -4.27
CA GLU A 6 29.84 -3.96 -5.65
C GLU A 6 30.65 -5.21 -6.00
N TYR A 7 31.55 -5.63 -5.11
CA TYR A 7 32.35 -6.84 -5.30
C TYR A 7 31.48 -8.10 -5.39
N LEU A 8 30.56 -8.28 -4.44
CA LEU A 8 29.64 -9.43 -4.44
C LEU A 8 28.61 -9.37 -5.56
N ARG A 9 28.32 -8.19 -6.12
CA ARG A 9 27.48 -8.03 -7.30
C ARG A 9 28.21 -8.44 -8.58
N ALA A 10 29.49 -8.10 -8.70
CA ALA A 10 30.33 -8.52 -9.82
C ALA A 10 30.59 -10.03 -9.82
N GLN A 11 30.70 -10.61 -8.63
CA GLN A 11 30.92 -12.04 -8.41
C GLN A 11 29.58 -12.79 -8.37
N THR A 12 29.21 -13.50 -9.44
CA THR A 12 27.99 -14.32 -9.46
C THR A 12 28.10 -15.58 -8.60
N SER A 13 29.31 -15.99 -8.23
CA SER A 13 29.60 -17.14 -7.37
C SER A 13 29.58 -16.77 -5.88
N PRO A 14 29.14 -17.69 -5.00
CA PRO A 14 29.16 -17.46 -3.57
C PRO A 14 30.61 -17.31 -3.07
N LYS A 15 30.90 -16.29 -2.26
CA LYS A 15 32.26 -15.98 -1.77
C LYS A 15 32.42 -16.18 -0.27
N THR A 16 33.61 -16.64 0.15
CA THR A 16 33.91 -16.87 1.56
C THR A 16 34.30 -15.56 2.26
N GLY A 17 34.10 -15.50 3.57
CA GLY A 17 34.53 -14.37 4.42
C GLY A 17 35.98 -13.91 4.18
N PRO A 18 36.99 -14.82 4.21
CA PRO A 18 38.38 -14.44 3.99
C PRO A 18 38.65 -13.91 2.57
N GLU A 19 37.95 -14.41 1.55
CA GLU A 19 38.13 -13.91 0.18
C GLU A 19 37.61 -12.46 0.02
N ILE A 20 36.49 -12.14 0.69
CA ILE A 20 35.96 -10.78 0.75
C ILE A 20 36.94 -9.84 1.47
N MET A 21 37.50 -10.26 2.62
CA MET A 21 38.45 -9.43 3.37
C MET A 21 39.74 -9.21 2.57
N ARG A 22 40.26 -10.25 1.92
CA ARG A 22 41.43 -10.14 1.03
C ARG A 22 41.20 -9.12 -0.09
N HIS A 23 40.02 -9.09 -0.69
CA HIS A 23 39.68 -8.08 -1.70
C HIS A 23 39.63 -6.65 -1.12
N LEU A 24 39.15 -6.48 0.11
CA LEU A 24 39.13 -5.16 0.77
C LEU A 24 40.53 -4.66 1.11
N GLU A 25 41.42 -5.56 1.52
CA GLU A 25 42.83 -5.26 1.78
C GLU A 25 43.57 -4.89 0.49
N GLN A 26 43.38 -5.68 -0.57
CA GLN A 26 44.03 -5.45 -1.87
C GLN A 26 43.68 -4.10 -2.48
N ASN A 27 42.44 -3.63 -2.27
CA ASN A 27 42.00 -2.32 -2.76
C ASN A 27 42.18 -1.17 -1.75
N LEU A 28 42.91 -1.41 -0.65
CA LEU A 28 43.22 -0.40 0.39
C LEU A 28 41.99 0.27 1.02
N TYR A 29 40.82 -0.38 0.97
CA TYR A 29 39.62 0.10 1.65
C TYR A 29 39.67 -0.10 3.17
N MET A 30 40.70 -0.81 3.66
CA MET A 30 41.02 -0.97 5.07
C MET A 30 42.36 -0.31 5.39
N ARG A 31 42.34 0.65 6.31
CA ARG A 31 43.54 1.36 6.78
C ARG A 31 44.40 0.50 7.71
N GLU A 32 43.77 -0.40 8.45
CA GLU A 32 44.42 -1.30 9.42
C GLU A 32 43.64 -2.62 9.50
N PRO A 33 44.14 -3.70 8.89
CA PRO A 33 43.54 -5.03 8.99
C PRO A 33 43.66 -5.57 10.42
N SER A 34 42.53 -5.97 11.02
CA SER A 34 42.47 -6.58 12.35
C SER A 34 41.29 -7.53 12.44
N VAL A 35 41.46 -8.63 13.18
CA VAL A 35 40.45 -9.68 13.35
C VAL A 35 39.15 -9.14 13.92
N THR A 36 39.21 -8.18 14.85
CA THR A 36 38.02 -7.56 15.44
C THR A 36 37.24 -6.73 14.42
N LYS A 37 37.94 -6.06 13.49
CA LYS A 37 37.29 -5.31 12.40
C LYS A 37 36.64 -6.24 11.39
N TYR A 38 37.25 -7.39 11.08
CA TYR A 38 36.64 -8.40 10.21
C TYR A 38 35.34 -8.92 10.80
N GLN A 39 35.34 -9.27 12.09
CA GLN A 39 34.13 -9.71 12.81
C GLN A 39 33.02 -8.66 12.73
N ASN A 40 33.32 -7.40 13.07
CA ASN A 40 32.35 -6.30 13.00
C ASN A 40 31.76 -6.12 11.59
N ILE A 41 32.57 -6.27 10.54
CA ILE A 41 32.11 -6.14 9.15
C ILE A 41 31.25 -7.33 8.76
N ILE A 42 31.63 -8.55 9.14
CA ILE A 42 30.82 -9.74 8.90
C ILE A 42 29.48 -9.66 9.64
N ASP A 43 29.48 -9.22 10.89
CA ASP A 43 28.25 -9.02 11.66
C ASP A 43 27.37 -7.93 11.02
N ALA A 44 27.99 -6.85 10.53
CA ALA A 44 27.30 -5.82 9.76
C ALA A 44 26.78 -6.35 8.41
N LEU A 45 27.44 -7.32 7.77
CA LEU A 45 26.95 -7.96 6.54
C LEU A 45 25.80 -8.92 6.83
N ARG A 46 25.90 -9.70 7.92
CA ARG A 46 24.86 -10.65 8.35
C ARG A 46 23.56 -9.96 8.76
N SER A 47 23.65 -8.75 9.30
CA SER A 47 22.47 -7.95 9.64
C SER A 47 21.74 -7.33 8.43
N GLN A 48 22.36 -7.31 7.24
CA GLN A 48 21.77 -6.71 6.05
C GLN A 48 20.93 -7.71 5.25
N SER A 49 19.70 -7.35 4.89
CA SER A 49 18.82 -8.15 4.03
C SER A 49 19.32 -8.33 2.59
N VAL A 50 20.34 -7.56 2.20
CA VAL A 50 20.91 -7.54 0.84
C VAL A 50 21.86 -8.72 0.59
N VAL A 51 22.39 -9.34 1.65
CA VAL A 51 23.36 -10.44 1.55
C VAL A 51 22.82 -11.66 2.29
N LYS A 52 22.76 -12.81 1.61
CA LYS A 52 22.45 -14.08 2.28
C LYS A 52 23.73 -14.69 2.80
N PHE A 53 23.74 -15.00 4.08
CA PHE A 53 24.73 -15.91 4.65
C PHE A 53 24.24 -17.35 4.50
N VAL A 54 25.05 -18.20 3.87
CA VAL A 54 24.85 -19.64 3.81
C VAL A 54 25.86 -20.28 4.77
N PRO A 55 25.43 -20.81 5.93
CA PRO A 55 26.33 -21.45 6.87
C PRO A 55 26.89 -22.75 6.28
N ASP A 56 28.13 -23.06 6.63
CA ASP A 56 28.72 -24.35 6.28
C ASP A 56 28.11 -25.44 7.18
N PRO A 57 27.47 -26.50 6.64
CA PRO A 57 26.83 -27.54 7.43
C PRO A 57 27.81 -28.36 8.30
N SER A 58 29.10 -28.25 8.02
CA SER A 58 30.15 -29.04 8.69
C SER A 58 30.62 -28.44 10.03
N LEU A 59 30.23 -27.19 10.33
CA LEU A 59 30.74 -26.44 11.49
C LEU A 59 29.61 -26.11 12.48
N SER A 60 29.78 -26.54 13.73
CA SER A 60 28.85 -26.25 14.84
C SER A 60 28.89 -24.79 15.31
N GLU A 61 30.04 -24.11 15.19
CA GLU A 61 30.20 -22.70 15.50
C GLU A 61 30.59 -21.93 14.23
N GLN A 62 29.74 -20.99 13.81
CA GLN A 62 29.98 -20.18 12.62
C GLN A 62 30.77 -18.91 12.99
N LYS A 63 32.07 -18.93 12.75
CA LYS A 63 32.98 -17.78 12.94
C LYS A 63 32.93 -16.85 11.73
N TRP A 64 33.76 -15.79 11.71
CA TRP A 64 33.77 -14.80 10.64
C TRP A 64 34.31 -15.35 9.31
N ASP A 65 35.10 -16.42 9.39
CA ASP A 65 35.75 -17.13 8.30
C ASP A 65 34.90 -18.27 7.71
N SER A 66 33.84 -18.67 8.41
CA SER A 66 32.98 -19.77 8.00
C SER A 66 31.83 -19.33 7.10
N GLY A 67 31.37 -20.27 6.26
CA GLY A 67 30.22 -20.10 5.38
C GLY A 67 30.50 -19.24 4.14
N THR A 68 29.44 -19.00 3.39
CA THR A 68 29.52 -18.33 2.10
C THR A 68 28.47 -17.22 1.99
N TYR A 69 28.85 -16.12 1.37
CA TYR A 69 28.02 -14.93 1.22
C TYR A 69 27.58 -14.79 -0.24
N VAL A 70 26.28 -14.57 -0.44
CA VAL A 70 25.67 -14.36 -1.75
C VAL A 70 24.96 -13.03 -1.77
N TYR A 71 25.23 -12.23 -2.79
CA TYR A 71 24.47 -11.01 -3.03
C TYR A 71 23.06 -11.35 -3.52
N LEU A 72 22.07 -10.94 -2.74
CA LEU A 72 20.64 -11.08 -3.07
C LEU A 72 20.08 -9.83 -3.77
N GLY A 73 20.76 -8.70 -3.65
CA GLY A 73 20.20 -7.40 -4.06
C GLY A 73 19.12 -6.92 -3.09
N LYS A 74 18.60 -5.71 -3.33
CA LYS A 74 17.64 -5.06 -2.42
C LYS A 74 16.31 -5.82 -2.25
N LEU A 75 15.99 -6.70 -3.20
CA LEU A 75 14.74 -7.45 -3.25
C LEU A 75 14.87 -8.91 -2.79
N GLY A 76 15.97 -9.27 -2.13
CA GLY A 76 16.08 -10.59 -1.48
C GLY A 76 16.30 -11.78 -2.43
N GLY A 77 16.91 -11.55 -3.60
CA GLY A 77 17.45 -12.63 -4.44
C GLY A 77 16.48 -13.21 -5.45
N ILE A 78 15.46 -12.44 -5.84
CA ILE A 78 14.53 -12.81 -6.91
C ILE A 78 15.31 -12.94 -8.22
N LYS A 79 15.43 -14.17 -8.73
CA LYS A 79 16.06 -14.48 -10.03
C LYS A 79 15.12 -15.17 -11.02
N ASP A 80 13.91 -15.49 -10.57
CA ASP A 80 12.93 -16.26 -11.34
C ASP A 80 11.55 -15.60 -11.35
N LYS A 81 10.75 -15.94 -12.37
CA LYS A 81 9.35 -15.50 -12.53
C LYS A 81 8.50 -15.86 -11.31
N ILE A 82 8.66 -17.09 -10.81
CA ILE A 82 7.89 -17.63 -9.69
C ILE A 82 8.28 -16.89 -8.41
N GLY A 83 9.57 -16.67 -8.18
CA GLY A 83 10.06 -15.91 -7.03
C GLY A 83 9.57 -14.46 -7.03
N LEU A 84 9.46 -13.83 -8.20
CA LEU A 84 8.90 -12.49 -8.33
C LEU A 84 7.42 -12.45 -7.92
N LEU A 85 6.62 -13.38 -8.43
CA LEU A 85 5.19 -13.46 -8.10
C LEU A 85 4.97 -13.76 -6.62
N ALA A 86 5.70 -14.71 -6.05
CA ALA A 86 5.62 -15.03 -4.63
C ALA A 86 5.97 -13.83 -3.75
N HIS A 87 7.01 -13.06 -4.12
CA HIS A 87 7.38 -11.84 -3.40
C HIS A 87 6.32 -10.74 -3.52
N LEU A 88 5.72 -10.55 -4.70
CA LEU A 88 4.65 -9.58 -4.89
C LEU A 88 3.37 -9.98 -4.14
N GLN A 89 3.05 -11.27 -4.05
CA GLN A 89 1.91 -11.80 -3.28
C GLN A 89 2.13 -11.73 -1.77
N ALA A 90 3.36 -11.94 -1.30
CA ALA A 90 3.69 -11.86 0.12
C ALA A 90 3.61 -10.43 0.67
N LYS A 91 3.67 -9.41 -0.20
CA LYS A 91 3.52 -8.02 0.22
C LYS A 91 2.07 -7.70 0.54
N THR A 92 1.81 -7.44 1.81
CA THR A 92 0.49 -6.96 2.28
C THR A 92 0.22 -5.51 1.86
N THR A 93 1.27 -4.71 1.69
CA THR A 93 1.15 -3.31 1.26
C THR A 93 1.26 -3.21 -0.26
N MET A 94 0.40 -2.40 -0.87
CA MET A 94 0.36 -2.13 -2.31
C MET A 94 1.48 -1.18 -2.75
N ASP A 95 2.71 -1.41 -2.27
CA ASP A 95 3.86 -0.58 -2.61
C ASP A 95 4.47 -1.02 -3.94
N PRO A 96 4.69 -0.07 -4.88
CA PRO A 96 5.24 -0.37 -6.19
C PRO A 96 6.65 -0.95 -6.09
N LEU A 97 6.90 -2.05 -6.80
CA LEU A 97 8.25 -2.56 -6.96
C LEU A 97 8.99 -1.72 -8.02
N GLN A 98 10.19 -1.23 -7.69
CA GLN A 98 10.99 -0.46 -8.63
C GLN A 98 11.70 -1.38 -9.63
N TYR A 99 11.52 -1.12 -10.93
CA TYR A 99 12.18 -1.90 -11.98
C TYR A 99 13.73 -1.86 -11.88
N LYS A 100 14.30 -0.72 -11.45
CA LYS A 100 15.77 -0.59 -11.27
C LYS A 100 16.32 -1.55 -10.21
N GLU A 101 15.58 -1.75 -9.12
CA GLU A 101 15.98 -2.65 -8.03
C GLU A 101 15.85 -4.11 -8.45
N LEU A 102 14.84 -4.43 -9.27
CA LEU A 102 14.69 -5.75 -9.87
C LEU A 102 15.83 -6.06 -10.85
N LYS A 103 16.18 -5.10 -11.71
CA LYS A 103 17.28 -5.24 -12.68
C LYS A 103 18.65 -5.40 -12.01
N GLU A 104 18.83 -4.87 -10.80
CA GLU A 104 20.05 -5.05 -10.03
C GLU A 104 20.27 -6.50 -9.57
N GLY A 105 19.20 -7.19 -9.15
CA GLY A 105 19.27 -8.59 -8.73
C GLY A 105 19.11 -9.60 -9.87
N TRP A 106 18.38 -9.23 -10.92
CA TRP A 106 18.06 -10.08 -12.07
C TRP A 106 18.26 -9.32 -13.39
N PRO A 107 19.45 -9.42 -14.02
CA PRO A 107 19.78 -8.63 -15.20
C PRO A 107 19.01 -9.04 -16.47
N GLN A 108 18.62 -10.31 -16.58
CA GLN A 108 17.85 -10.85 -17.72
C GLN A 108 16.33 -10.86 -17.45
N CYS A 109 15.81 -9.89 -16.69
CA CYS A 109 14.41 -9.86 -16.29
C CYS A 109 13.45 -9.44 -17.42
N ASP A 110 13.91 -8.72 -18.44
CA ASP A 110 13.06 -8.08 -19.45
C ASP A 110 12.17 -9.06 -20.22
N GLY A 111 12.73 -10.18 -20.69
CA GLY A 111 11.95 -11.21 -21.39
C GLY A 111 10.92 -11.88 -20.47
N ALA A 112 11.31 -12.14 -19.22
CA ALA A 112 10.45 -12.76 -18.24
C ALA A 112 9.29 -11.86 -17.81
N LEU A 113 9.54 -10.57 -17.67
CA LEU A 113 8.51 -9.57 -17.36
C LEU A 113 7.52 -9.42 -18.51
N ALA A 114 7.99 -9.38 -19.76
CA ALA A 114 7.11 -9.29 -20.92
C ALA A 114 6.16 -10.48 -21.05
N GLU A 115 6.62 -11.69 -20.67
CA GLU A 115 5.75 -12.86 -20.59
C GLU A 115 4.71 -12.75 -19.47
N LEU A 116 5.11 -12.33 -18.27
CA LEU A 116 4.20 -12.18 -17.13
C LEU A 116 3.15 -11.07 -17.35
N GLU A 117 3.52 -10.01 -18.07
CA GLU A 117 2.61 -8.93 -18.46
C GLU A 117 1.59 -9.43 -19.51
N ARG A 118 2.03 -10.27 -20.46
CA ARG A 118 1.13 -10.91 -21.43
C ARG A 118 0.13 -11.85 -20.76
N ASP A 119 0.57 -12.54 -19.70
CA ASP A 119 -0.28 -13.42 -18.89
C ASP A 119 -1.21 -12.65 -17.93
N HIS A 120 -1.13 -11.31 -17.87
CA HIS A 120 -1.89 -10.49 -16.90
C HIS A 120 -1.65 -10.91 -15.44
N LYS A 121 -0.42 -11.30 -15.11
CA LYS A 121 0.00 -11.60 -13.72
C LYS A 121 0.72 -10.43 -13.07
N ILE A 122 1.24 -9.52 -13.88
CA ILE A 122 1.87 -8.27 -13.43
C ILE A 122 1.41 -7.09 -14.29
N ILE A 123 1.32 -5.92 -13.67
CA ILE A 123 1.11 -4.65 -14.38
C ILE A 123 2.42 -3.86 -14.33
N MET A 124 2.89 -3.39 -15.48
CA MET A 124 4.03 -2.49 -15.56
C MET A 124 3.59 -1.07 -15.90
N ILE A 125 3.90 -0.12 -15.02
CA ILE A 125 3.73 1.30 -15.33
C ILE A 125 5.01 1.81 -15.99
N ARG A 126 4.87 2.30 -17.22
CA ARG A 126 5.96 2.82 -18.05
C ARG A 126 5.91 4.34 -18.10
N GLU A 127 7.06 4.98 -17.90
CA GLU A 127 7.26 6.41 -18.12
C GLU A 127 8.00 6.61 -19.45
N LYS A 128 8.19 7.87 -19.91
CA LYS A 128 8.91 8.19 -21.15
C LYS A 128 10.30 7.55 -21.27
N LYS A 129 10.93 7.21 -20.14
CA LYS A 129 12.28 6.61 -20.06
C LYS A 129 12.28 5.08 -19.88
N GLY A 130 11.12 4.43 -19.89
CA GLY A 130 10.99 2.97 -19.72
C GLY A 130 10.13 2.54 -18.52
N PRO A 131 10.08 1.23 -18.22
CA PRO A 131 9.31 0.69 -17.10
C PRO A 131 9.88 1.19 -15.76
N LYS A 132 9.00 1.66 -14.89
CA LYS A 132 9.38 2.25 -13.60
C LYS A 132 8.87 1.43 -12.42
N HIS A 133 7.58 1.09 -12.44
CA HIS A 133 6.91 0.39 -11.35
C HIS A 133 6.28 -0.91 -11.84
N ILE A 134 6.36 -1.94 -11.01
CA ILE A 134 5.77 -3.25 -11.23
C ILE A 134 4.79 -3.54 -10.09
N PHE A 135 3.58 -3.95 -10.46
CA PHE A 135 2.51 -4.34 -9.56
C PHE A 135 2.08 -5.77 -9.84
N ILE A 136 1.44 -6.40 -8.86
CA ILE A 136 0.69 -7.63 -9.08
C ILE A 136 -0.57 -7.32 -9.87
N ASP A 137 -0.91 -8.20 -10.81
CA ASP A 137 -2.17 -8.17 -11.54
C ASP A 137 -2.97 -9.45 -11.28
N ASP A 138 -4.27 -9.37 -11.47
CA ASP A 138 -5.16 -10.52 -11.45
C ASP A 138 -5.77 -10.74 -12.84
N ALA A 139 -5.33 -11.82 -13.49
CA ALA A 139 -5.80 -12.19 -14.81
C ALA A 139 -7.31 -12.44 -14.87
N THR A 140 -7.97 -12.79 -13.75
CA THR A 140 -9.42 -13.06 -13.72
C THR A 140 -10.26 -11.79 -13.90
N LEU A 141 -9.69 -10.63 -13.54
CA LEU A 141 -10.32 -9.32 -13.69
C LEU A 141 -10.00 -8.67 -15.05
N HIS A 142 -9.16 -9.32 -15.87
CA HIS A 142 -8.78 -8.77 -17.15
C HIS A 142 -9.88 -9.00 -18.19
N HIS A 143 -10.44 -7.90 -18.70
CA HIS A 143 -11.43 -7.92 -19.77
C HIS A 143 -10.97 -7.07 -20.95
N LYS A 144 -10.89 -7.70 -22.13
CA LYS A 144 -10.59 -6.99 -23.37
C LYS A 144 -11.84 -6.26 -23.85
N VAL A 145 -11.81 -4.93 -23.77
CA VAL A 145 -12.84 -4.05 -24.32
C VAL A 145 -12.44 -3.62 -25.73
N GLU A 146 -13.40 -3.59 -26.65
CA GLU A 146 -13.17 -3.11 -28.02
C GLU A 146 -12.81 -1.62 -28.02
N THR A 147 -11.98 -1.21 -28.97
CA THR A 147 -11.49 0.18 -29.04
C THR A 147 -12.62 1.19 -29.25
N ASP A 148 -13.70 0.79 -29.91
CA ASP A 148 -14.83 1.68 -30.17
C ASP A 148 -15.64 1.96 -28.89
N PHE A 149 -15.87 0.94 -28.06
CA PHE A 149 -16.46 1.14 -26.74
C PHE A 149 -15.58 2.03 -25.85
N LEU A 150 -14.26 1.87 -25.91
CA LEU A 150 -13.33 2.73 -25.17
C LEU A 150 -13.44 4.20 -25.62
N ARG A 151 -13.47 4.46 -26.93
CA ARG A 151 -13.64 5.82 -27.47
C ARG A 151 -14.99 6.40 -27.09
N MET A 152 -16.06 5.61 -27.16
CA MET A 152 -17.39 6.03 -26.75
C MET A 152 -17.40 6.41 -25.27
N TRP A 153 -16.83 5.57 -24.40
CA TRP A 153 -16.72 5.83 -22.97
C TRP A 153 -15.97 7.13 -22.66
N GLN A 154 -14.83 7.36 -23.31
CA GLN A 154 -14.02 8.57 -23.12
C GLN A 154 -14.70 9.86 -23.61
N ARG A 155 -15.62 9.76 -24.57
CA ARG A 155 -16.38 10.92 -25.09
C ARG A 155 -17.52 11.34 -24.17
N VAL A 156 -17.94 10.50 -23.22
CA VAL A 156 -19.02 10.83 -22.29
C VAL A 156 -18.53 11.88 -21.30
N ASN A 157 -19.06 13.10 -21.42
CA ASN A 157 -18.78 14.17 -20.46
C ASN A 157 -19.51 13.88 -19.14
N ILE A 158 -18.74 13.75 -18.07
CA ILE A 158 -19.26 13.55 -16.71
C ILE A 158 -19.89 14.88 -16.24
N PRO A 159 -21.20 14.92 -15.91
CA PRO A 159 -21.84 16.15 -15.40
C PRO A 159 -21.33 16.54 -14.01
N SER A 160 -21.68 17.74 -13.54
CA SER A 160 -21.48 18.13 -12.13
C SER A 160 -22.24 17.20 -11.18
N SER A 161 -21.80 17.08 -9.92
CA SER A 161 -22.39 16.18 -8.92
C SER A 161 -23.90 16.37 -8.74
N GLU A 162 -24.39 17.62 -8.70
CA GLU A 162 -25.82 17.93 -8.57
C GLU A 162 -26.63 17.53 -9.81
N ASP A 163 -26.04 17.66 -10.99
CA ASP A 163 -26.70 17.33 -12.26
C ASP A 163 -26.69 15.82 -12.53
N ILE A 164 -25.70 15.08 -12.02
CA ILE A 164 -25.68 13.62 -12.06
C ILE A 164 -26.89 13.06 -11.32
N VAL A 165 -27.20 13.56 -10.12
CA VAL A 165 -28.35 13.10 -9.32
C VAL A 165 -29.67 13.32 -10.08
N LYS A 166 -29.88 14.52 -10.65
CA LYS A 166 -31.08 14.82 -11.44
C LYS A 166 -31.21 13.91 -12.67
N LYS A 167 -30.11 13.67 -13.38
CA LYS A 167 -30.08 12.81 -14.57
C LYS A 167 -30.32 11.33 -14.23
N LEU A 168 -29.79 10.84 -13.11
CA LEU A 168 -30.04 9.48 -12.65
C LEU A 168 -31.51 9.26 -12.27
N VAL A 169 -32.11 10.21 -11.53
CA VAL A 169 -33.55 10.17 -11.20
C VAL A 169 -34.40 10.20 -12.47
N ALA A 170 -34.08 11.08 -13.43
CA ALA A 170 -34.78 11.15 -14.71
C ALA A 170 -34.64 9.85 -15.52
N ALA A 171 -33.51 9.15 -15.41
CA ALA A 171 -33.27 7.84 -16.03
C ALA A 171 -33.87 6.66 -15.23
N GLY A 172 -34.60 6.92 -14.13
CA GLY A 172 -35.21 5.89 -13.29
C GLY A 172 -34.21 5.09 -12.45
N GLN A 173 -32.95 5.53 -12.37
CA GLN A 173 -31.93 4.91 -11.54
C GLN A 173 -31.91 5.57 -10.16
N LYS A 174 -31.76 4.76 -9.10
CA LYS A 174 -31.59 5.30 -7.74
C LYS A 174 -30.21 5.95 -7.63
N PRO A 175 -30.11 7.26 -7.36
CA PRO A 175 -28.81 7.89 -7.15
C PRO A 175 -28.12 7.27 -5.94
N ALA A 176 -26.89 6.78 -6.11
CA ALA A 176 -26.08 6.23 -5.02
C ALA A 176 -25.49 7.33 -4.11
N SER A 177 -25.70 8.61 -4.45
CA SER A 177 -25.12 9.77 -3.77
C SER A 177 -26.10 10.52 -2.87
N ASP A 178 -27.02 9.83 -2.20
CA ASP A 178 -27.56 10.38 -0.95
C ASP A 178 -26.42 10.37 0.07
N ASP A 179 -25.66 11.46 0.10
CA ASP A 179 -24.66 11.74 1.13
C ASP A 179 -25.36 11.55 2.49
N PRO A 180 -24.90 10.65 3.38
CA PRO A 180 -25.54 10.42 4.69
C PRO A 180 -25.56 11.70 5.56
N SER A 181 -24.84 12.75 5.16
CA SER A 181 -24.90 14.09 5.74
C SER A 181 -26.21 14.83 5.41
N ILE A 182 -26.83 14.59 4.25
CA ILE A 182 -28.10 15.19 3.83
C ILE A 182 -29.28 14.49 4.53
N ALA A 183 -29.21 13.16 4.70
CA ALA A 183 -30.21 12.40 5.46
C ALA A 183 -30.28 12.84 6.95
N LYS A 184 -29.13 13.16 7.56
CA LYS A 184 -29.07 13.67 8.95
C LYS A 184 -29.68 15.06 9.12
N GLN A 185 -29.71 15.90 8.08
CA GLN A 185 -30.39 17.20 8.15
C GLN A 185 -31.92 17.07 8.08
N ALA A 186 -32.45 16.01 7.47
CA ALA A 186 -33.89 15.73 7.47
C ALA A 186 -34.40 15.21 8.83
N GLU A 187 -33.54 14.59 9.64
CA GLU A 187 -33.88 14.04 10.96
C GLU A 187 -33.59 15.02 12.13
N GLY A 188 -32.73 16.02 11.93
CA GLY A 188 -32.36 17.02 12.94
C GLY A 188 -33.41 18.10 13.22
N GLY A 189 -34.46 18.17 12.40
CA GLY A 189 -35.64 18.98 12.68
C GLY A 189 -36.46 18.31 13.78
N ILE A 190 -36.06 18.48 15.05
CA ILE A 190 -36.98 18.29 16.18
C ILE A 190 -38.19 19.16 15.86
N LYS A 191 -39.25 18.54 15.34
CA LYS A 191 -40.56 19.15 15.24
C LYS A 191 -40.88 19.55 16.67
N LYS A 192 -40.66 20.81 17.02
CA LYS A 192 -41.16 21.39 18.26
C LYS A 192 -42.65 21.09 18.22
N LYS A 193 -43.09 20.06 18.94
CA LYS A 193 -44.50 19.76 19.13
C LYS A 193 -45.06 21.06 19.69
N LYS A 194 -45.76 21.83 18.86
CA LYS A 194 -46.52 22.98 19.32
C LYS A 194 -47.37 22.43 20.45
N ARG A 195 -47.07 22.82 21.70
CA ARG A 195 -47.91 22.48 22.84
C ARG A 195 -49.32 22.91 22.43
N ALA A 196 -50.22 21.94 22.27
CA ALA A 196 -51.62 22.25 22.07
C ALA A 196 -52.02 23.14 23.25
N ASN A 197 -52.45 24.37 22.96
CA ASN A 197 -53.11 25.19 23.96
C ASN A 197 -54.32 24.37 24.41
N LYS A 198 -54.21 23.73 25.57
CA LYS A 198 -55.34 23.07 26.23
C LYS A 198 -56.35 24.18 26.45
N ARG A 199 -57.39 24.23 25.61
CA ARG A 199 -58.60 25.01 25.91
C ARG A 199 -59.00 24.58 27.31
N ALA A 200 -59.10 25.54 28.23
CA ALA A 200 -59.48 25.30 29.60
C ALA A 200 -60.68 24.35 29.60
N ALA A 201 -60.54 23.19 30.24
CA ALA A 201 -61.64 22.28 30.44
C ALA A 201 -62.76 23.08 31.13
N MET A 202 -63.99 22.98 30.61
CA MET A 202 -65.18 23.61 31.19
C MET A 202 -65.25 23.25 32.68
N THR A 203 -64.89 24.20 33.54
CA THR A 203 -65.00 24.04 34.99
C THR A 203 -66.48 24.21 35.36
N THR A 204 -67.16 23.09 35.59
CA THR A 204 -68.58 23.05 35.97
C THR A 204 -68.85 23.47 37.42
N ASN A 205 -67.82 23.77 38.22
CA ASN A 205 -67.95 24.23 39.60
C ASN A 205 -67.47 25.68 39.76
N ILE A 206 -68.43 26.61 39.68
CA ILE A 206 -68.21 28.08 39.71
C ILE A 206 -67.63 28.55 41.06
N HIS A 207 -67.98 27.88 42.17
CA HIS A 207 -67.53 28.29 43.52
C HIS A 207 -66.01 28.10 43.75
N MET A 208 -65.36 27.19 43.02
CA MET A 208 -63.92 26.89 43.21
C MET A 208 -63.00 27.80 42.39
N GLN A 209 -63.57 28.69 41.57
CA GLN A 209 -62.84 29.47 40.58
C GLN A 209 -61.91 30.52 41.21
N HIS A 210 -62.16 30.97 42.44
CA HIS A 210 -61.30 31.91 43.16
C HIS A 210 -60.03 31.25 43.71
N LEU A 211 -60.06 29.95 44.03
CA LEU A 211 -58.92 29.21 44.56
C LEU A 211 -57.95 28.75 43.46
N LEU A 212 -58.44 28.58 42.22
CA LEU A 212 -57.69 28.08 41.08
C LEU A 212 -57.01 29.19 40.25
N LYS A 213 -57.12 30.45 40.67
CA LYS A 213 -56.50 31.59 39.98
C LYS A 213 -55.12 31.86 40.60
N ASP A 214 -54.06 31.41 39.93
CA ASP A 214 -52.68 31.71 40.32
C ASP A 214 -52.40 33.22 40.21
N PHE A 215 -52.14 33.87 41.35
CA PHE A 215 -51.70 35.27 41.44
C PHE A 215 -50.17 35.39 41.64
N SER A 216 -49.40 34.38 41.26
CA SER A 216 -47.94 34.33 41.44
C SER A 216 -47.14 35.32 40.58
N GLY A 217 -47.81 36.13 39.73
CA GLY A 217 -47.19 37.16 38.89
C GLY A 217 -47.22 38.59 39.43
N ASN A 218 -47.86 38.86 40.57
CA ASN A 218 -47.98 40.23 41.13
C ASN A 218 -47.16 40.41 42.41
N ARG A 219 -45.86 40.13 42.35
CA ARG A 219 -44.89 40.75 43.26
C ARG A 219 -44.28 41.95 42.54
N LYS A 220 -44.63 43.15 43.01
CA LYS A 220 -43.85 44.37 42.76
C LYS A 220 -42.52 44.27 43.49
#